data_AF-A0A914FHW3-F1
#
_entry.id   AF-A0A914FHW3-F1
#
_cell.length_a   1.000
_cell.length_b   1.000
_cell.length_c   1.000
_cell.angle_alpha   90.00
_cell.angle_beta   90.00
_cell.angle_gamma   90.00
#
_symmetry.space_group_name_H-M   'P 1'
#
loop_
_entity.id
_entity.type
_entity.pdbx_description
1 polymer ?
#
loop_
_entity_poly.entity_id
_entity_poly.type
_entity_poly.pdbx_seq_one_letter_code
_entity_poly.pdbx_strand_id
1 'polypeptide(L)'
;MSGFASTWMNRIHNMVGGQANVASSILEWASTQSGDSSLKVSSVPTVSNQEDRKLLEKTYKQMEAVIRACQQPRLNLKSSPPFILEILPSMSQLLSQIFAKNPDSLQTNEYLKIFINNLLSKCKETHRLFRNIDIFIEDSSSRSSLTLQSLVFSHMLHELKSQFPDGEFVGKRFRITKKDASNFWADYFGDRTIVPWEEFRAEFGKVHKICIGVQTSALLQTIDLTKNNYISNFEFDVFTRLFHPWITLIQNWECLAVTHPAYMSFITYEEVKRKLQRFTKKPGSYVFRLSCTRLGSWAIGYVAKDHKIYQTIPQNKSLIQSLVDGYKDQ
;
A
#
# COMPACT_ATOMS: atom_id res chain seq x y z
N MET A 1 -50.20 24.75 -22.24
CA MET A 1 -49.41 23.51 -22.29
C MET A 1 -48.20 23.73 -23.17
N SER A 2 -47.05 24.03 -22.57
CA SER A 2 -45.71 24.00 -23.19
C SER A 2 -44.71 24.53 -22.18
N GLY A 3 -43.75 23.69 -21.76
CA GLY A 3 -42.63 24.13 -20.92
C GLY A 3 -42.32 23.18 -19.79
N PHE A 4 -41.78 21.99 -20.07
CA PHE A 4 -41.15 21.11 -19.07
C PHE A 4 -40.15 20.10 -19.66
N ALA A 5 -39.54 20.37 -20.82
CA ALA A 5 -38.72 19.38 -21.53
C ALA A 5 -37.25 19.79 -21.80
N SER A 6 -36.70 20.80 -21.12
CA SER A 6 -35.31 21.25 -21.37
C SER A 6 -34.37 21.22 -20.16
N THR A 7 -34.81 20.72 -18.98
CA THR A 7 -33.98 20.77 -17.76
C THR A 7 -33.47 19.41 -17.28
N TRP A 8 -33.74 18.31 -17.99
CA TRP A 8 -33.32 16.97 -17.59
C TRP A 8 -32.06 16.46 -18.31
N MET A 9 -31.82 16.86 -19.57
CA MET A 9 -30.65 16.39 -20.34
C MET A 9 -29.31 17.08 -19.97
N ASN A 10 -29.34 18.24 -19.31
CA ASN A 10 -28.11 18.91 -18.85
C ASN A 10 -27.56 18.38 -17.50
N ARG A 11 -28.27 17.47 -16.81
CA ARG A 11 -27.77 16.89 -15.54
C ARG A 11 -26.97 15.59 -15.73
N ILE A 12 -27.09 14.93 -16.87
CA ILE A 12 -26.35 13.68 -17.15
C ILE A 12 -24.96 13.97 -17.72
N HIS A 13 -24.72 15.15 -18.30
CA HIS A 13 -23.41 15.52 -18.84
C HIS A 13 -22.40 16.02 -17.78
N ASN A 14 -22.82 16.27 -16.54
CA ASN A 14 -21.97 16.72 -15.43
C ASN A 14 -21.63 15.63 -14.39
N MET A 15 -22.09 14.39 -14.57
CA MET A 15 -21.74 13.26 -13.68
C MET A 15 -20.71 12.27 -14.28
N VAL A 16 -20.14 12.59 -15.44
CA VAL A 16 -19.08 11.79 -16.10
C VAL A 16 -17.70 12.49 -16.02
N GLY A 17 -17.57 13.58 -15.25
CA GLY A 17 -16.30 14.29 -15.03
C GLY A 17 -15.26 13.56 -14.16
N GLY A 18 -15.57 12.38 -13.63
CA GLY A 18 -14.68 11.65 -12.71
C GLY A 18 -13.62 10.75 -13.37
N GLN A 19 -13.78 10.40 -14.66
CA GLN A 19 -12.80 9.55 -15.35
C GLN A 19 -11.50 10.32 -15.67
N ALA A 20 -11.60 11.62 -15.93
CA ALA A 20 -10.45 12.48 -16.22
C ALA A 20 -9.49 12.58 -15.02
N ASN A 21 -10.01 12.54 -13.78
CA ASN A 21 -9.19 12.69 -12.57
C ASN A 21 -8.47 11.41 -12.13
N VAL A 22 -8.98 10.23 -12.48
CA VAL A 22 -8.29 8.95 -12.21
C VAL A 22 -7.20 8.74 -13.25
N ALA A 23 -7.52 8.96 -14.53
CA ALA A 23 -6.53 8.95 -15.59
C ALA A 23 -5.46 10.02 -15.35
N SER A 24 -5.81 11.25 -14.92
CA SER A 24 -4.83 12.28 -14.60
C SER A 24 -3.96 11.90 -13.41
N SER A 25 -4.46 11.26 -12.35
CA SER A 25 -3.61 10.83 -11.22
C SER A 25 -2.72 9.62 -11.54
N ILE A 26 -3.15 8.73 -12.45
CA ILE A 26 -2.32 7.65 -13.01
C ILE A 26 -1.28 8.23 -13.96
N LEU A 27 -1.68 9.23 -14.76
CA LEU A 27 -0.79 9.96 -15.67
C LEU A 27 0.17 10.87 -14.91
N GLU A 28 -0.21 11.46 -13.77
CA GLU A 28 0.61 12.33 -12.92
C GLU A 28 1.66 11.50 -12.17
N TRP A 29 1.31 10.28 -11.77
CA TRP A 29 2.27 9.26 -11.34
C TRP A 29 3.21 8.83 -12.48
N ALA A 30 2.70 8.66 -13.71
CA ALA A 30 3.51 8.29 -14.87
C ALA A 30 4.36 9.46 -15.44
N SER A 31 3.91 10.71 -15.30
CA SER A 31 4.51 11.89 -15.92
C SER A 31 5.53 12.57 -15.01
N THR A 32 5.47 12.34 -13.70
CA THR A 32 6.54 12.73 -12.76
C THR A 32 7.79 11.83 -12.85
N GLN A 33 7.79 10.83 -13.74
CA GLN A 33 8.90 9.86 -13.92
C GLN A 33 9.35 9.72 -15.38
N SER A 34 9.09 10.73 -16.23
CA SER A 34 9.63 10.75 -17.60
C SER A 34 11.09 11.20 -17.62
N GLY A 35 11.98 10.30 -17.19
CA GLY A 35 13.42 10.39 -17.37
C GLY A 35 13.96 9.01 -17.75
N ASP A 36 14.49 8.88 -18.97
CA ASP A 36 15.02 7.66 -19.60
C ASP A 36 16.34 7.16 -18.96
N SER A 37 16.44 7.24 -17.63
CA SER A 37 17.61 6.82 -16.86
C SER A 37 17.21 6.49 -15.41
N SER A 38 16.94 5.22 -15.07
CA SER A 38 17.28 4.61 -13.75
C SER A 38 16.48 3.33 -13.40
N LEU A 39 16.60 2.25 -14.17
CA LEU A 39 16.30 0.91 -13.64
C LEU A 39 17.46 0.36 -12.78
N LYS A 40 18.42 1.20 -12.41
CA LYS A 40 19.59 0.86 -11.60
C LYS A 40 19.44 1.45 -10.20
N VAL A 41 19.89 0.69 -9.20
CA VAL A 41 20.05 1.18 -7.84
C VAL A 41 21.10 2.30 -7.84
N SER A 42 20.90 3.33 -7.02
CA SER A 42 21.90 4.37 -6.78
C SER A 42 23.16 3.79 -6.13
N SER A 43 24.28 4.53 -6.17
CA SER A 43 25.49 4.12 -5.47
C SER A 43 25.25 4.07 -3.95
N VAL A 44 25.93 3.14 -3.28
CA VAL A 44 25.84 3.01 -1.83
C VAL A 44 26.22 4.34 -1.18
N PRO A 45 25.37 4.91 -0.30
CA PRO A 45 25.67 6.17 0.35
C PRO A 45 26.86 6.07 1.29
N THR A 46 27.56 7.19 1.46
CA THR A 46 28.62 7.28 2.47
C THR A 46 27.98 7.48 3.83
N VAL A 47 28.38 6.66 4.81
CA VAL A 47 27.94 6.73 6.21
C VAL A 47 29.16 6.67 7.12
N SER A 48 29.08 7.29 8.29
CA SER A 48 30.24 7.49 9.17
C SER A 48 30.69 6.20 9.87
N ASN A 49 29.76 5.27 10.12
CA ASN A 49 30.02 4.02 10.83
C ASN A 49 30.27 2.84 9.87
N GLN A 50 31.31 2.06 10.17
CA GLN A 50 31.70 0.90 9.37
C GLN A 50 30.66 -0.22 9.37
N GLU A 51 29.95 -0.46 10.48
CA GLU A 51 28.90 -1.49 10.54
C GLU A 51 27.68 -1.10 9.72
N ASP A 52 27.26 0.16 9.83
CA ASP A 52 26.15 0.72 9.06
C ASP A 52 26.47 0.71 7.56
N ARG A 53 27.73 1.03 7.20
CA ARG A 53 28.20 0.92 5.81
C ARG A 53 28.08 -0.50 5.29
N LYS A 54 28.54 -1.51 6.04
CA LYS A 54 28.43 -2.93 5.64
C LYS A 54 26.97 -3.36 5.49
N LEU A 55 26.08 -2.89 6.37
CA LEU A 55 24.65 -3.16 6.28
C LEU A 55 24.04 -2.56 5.00
N LEU A 56 24.36 -1.30 4.69
CA LEU A 56 23.89 -0.63 3.47
C LEU A 56 24.45 -1.28 2.20
N GLU A 57 25.76 -1.57 2.14
CA GLU A 57 26.37 -2.27 1.01
C GLU A 57 25.69 -3.62 0.73
N LYS A 58 25.41 -4.38 1.79
CA LYS A 58 24.68 -5.66 1.70
C LYS A 58 23.25 -5.47 1.22
N THR A 59 22.57 -4.43 1.69
CA THR A 59 21.18 -4.11 1.32
C THR A 59 21.08 -3.74 -0.15
N TYR A 60 21.93 -2.81 -0.62
CA TYR A 60 21.97 -2.36 -2.01
C TYR A 60 22.32 -3.51 -2.96
N LYS A 61 23.33 -4.32 -2.62
CA LYS A 61 23.67 -5.52 -3.40
C LYS A 61 22.48 -6.49 -3.52
N GLN A 62 21.70 -6.64 -2.47
CA GLN A 62 20.54 -7.54 -2.48
C GLN A 62 19.37 -6.93 -3.27
N MET A 63 19.17 -5.61 -3.24
CA MET A 63 18.21 -4.91 -4.10
C MET A 63 18.55 -5.10 -5.58
N GLU A 64 19.82 -4.91 -5.97
CA GLU A 64 20.29 -5.14 -7.34
C GLU A 64 20.09 -6.59 -7.80
N ALA A 65 20.28 -7.56 -6.91
CA ALA A 65 20.04 -8.96 -7.21
C ALA A 65 18.54 -9.23 -7.51
N VAL A 66 17.63 -8.62 -6.74
CA VAL A 66 16.19 -8.71 -6.98
C VAL A 66 15.81 -8.06 -8.32
N ILE A 67 16.32 -6.86 -8.60
CA ILE A 67 16.07 -6.16 -9.87
C ILE A 67 16.52 -7.02 -11.06
N ARG A 68 17.75 -7.54 -11.03
CA ARG A 68 18.28 -8.41 -12.09
C ARG A 68 17.45 -9.67 -12.29
N ALA A 69 16.98 -10.29 -11.20
CA ALA A 69 16.12 -11.45 -11.27
C ALA A 69 14.74 -11.10 -11.88
N CYS A 70 14.18 -9.95 -11.52
CA CYS A 70 12.90 -9.47 -12.05
C CYS A 70 12.98 -9.00 -13.52
N GLN A 71 14.16 -8.64 -14.02
CA GLN A 71 14.39 -8.26 -15.42
C GLN A 71 14.45 -9.44 -16.39
N GLN A 72 14.39 -10.69 -15.90
CA GLN A 72 14.40 -11.86 -16.77
C GLN A 72 13.20 -11.84 -17.73
N PRO A 73 13.41 -11.89 -19.07
CA PRO A 73 12.32 -11.75 -20.04
C PRO A 73 11.21 -12.79 -19.88
N ARG A 74 11.59 -14.02 -19.47
CA ARG A 74 10.68 -15.14 -19.19
C ARG A 74 9.68 -14.84 -18.08
N LEU A 75 9.98 -13.88 -17.21
CA LEU A 75 9.08 -13.50 -16.13
C LEU A 75 7.86 -12.73 -16.68
N ASN A 76 8.01 -11.97 -17.78
CA ASN A 76 6.93 -11.19 -18.39
C ASN A 76 6.15 -10.35 -17.35
N LEU A 77 6.90 -9.58 -16.54
CA LEU A 77 6.28 -8.67 -15.57
C LEU A 77 5.55 -7.55 -16.30
N LYS A 78 4.27 -7.37 -15.98
CA LYS A 78 3.48 -6.25 -16.47
C LYS A 78 3.92 -4.96 -15.77
N SER A 79 4.04 -3.87 -16.53
CA SER A 79 4.27 -2.52 -16.01
C SER A 79 2.99 -1.94 -15.37
N SER A 80 2.49 -2.59 -14.33
CA SER A 80 1.31 -2.16 -13.57
C SER A 80 1.64 -2.10 -12.08
N PRO A 81 1.18 -1.08 -11.34
CA PRO A 81 1.41 -1.01 -9.90
C PRO A 81 0.89 -2.25 -9.15
N PRO A 82 1.68 -2.82 -8.23
CA PRO A 82 3.03 -2.42 -7.81
C PRO A 82 4.14 -2.95 -8.73
N PHE A 83 4.88 -2.06 -9.38
CA PHE A 83 5.94 -2.47 -10.31
C PHE A 83 7.31 -2.42 -9.64
N ILE A 84 7.80 -3.61 -9.21
CA ILE A 84 9.02 -3.75 -8.40
C ILE A 84 10.27 -3.13 -9.05
N LEU A 85 10.34 -3.14 -10.39
CA LEU A 85 11.47 -2.60 -11.15
C LEU A 85 11.59 -1.07 -11.08
N GLU A 86 10.52 -0.36 -10.73
CA GLU A 86 10.54 1.09 -10.45
C GLU A 86 10.64 1.38 -8.96
N ILE A 87 10.01 0.54 -8.13
CA ILE A 87 9.95 0.73 -6.68
C ILE A 87 11.34 0.66 -6.04
N LEU A 88 12.15 -0.37 -6.36
CA LEU A 88 13.46 -0.54 -5.73
C LEU A 88 14.46 0.56 -6.11
N PRO A 89 14.60 0.98 -7.39
CA PRO A 89 15.40 2.15 -7.73
C PRO A 89 14.92 3.43 -7.02
N SER A 90 13.60 3.69 -7.01
CA SER A 90 13.02 4.86 -6.32
C SER A 90 13.36 4.86 -4.82
N MET A 91 13.30 3.71 -4.17
CA MET A 91 13.66 3.55 -2.76
C MET A 91 15.15 3.81 -2.54
N SER A 92 16.02 3.31 -3.41
CA SER A 92 17.47 3.55 -3.32
C SER A 92 17.82 5.03 -3.48
N GLN A 93 17.16 5.73 -4.41
CA GLN A 93 17.36 7.16 -4.59
C GLN A 93 16.96 7.96 -3.34
N LEU A 94 15.81 7.64 -2.74
CA LEU A 94 15.38 8.30 -1.50
C LEU A 94 16.35 8.00 -0.34
N LEU A 95 16.81 6.76 -0.21
CA LEU A 95 17.84 6.42 0.79
C LEU A 95 19.13 7.21 0.56
N SER A 96 19.60 7.33 -0.68
CA SER A 96 20.76 8.17 -1.00
C SER A 96 20.56 9.64 -0.61
N GLN A 97 19.36 10.20 -0.81
CA GLN A 97 19.04 11.56 -0.37
C GLN A 97 19.07 11.70 1.16
N ILE A 98 18.49 10.74 1.89
CA ILE A 98 18.48 10.72 3.35
C ILE A 98 19.91 10.72 3.91
N PHE A 99 20.77 9.83 3.42
CA PHE A 99 22.16 9.72 3.89
C PHE A 99 23.05 10.87 3.41
N ALA A 100 22.76 11.47 2.25
CA ALA A 100 23.45 12.68 1.81
C ALA A 100 23.16 13.87 2.73
N LYS A 101 21.94 13.99 3.24
CA LYS A 101 21.56 15.03 4.21
C LYS A 101 22.11 14.75 5.62
N ASN A 102 22.08 13.50 6.05
CA ASN A 102 22.58 13.11 7.36
C ASN A 102 23.21 11.69 7.31
N PRO A 103 24.55 11.59 7.22
CA PRO A 103 25.29 10.32 7.19
C PRO A 103 25.08 9.45 8.43
N ASP A 104 24.72 10.06 9.57
CA ASP A 104 24.54 9.38 10.87
C ASP A 104 23.07 9.02 11.15
N SER A 105 22.20 9.12 10.14
CA SER A 105 20.77 8.82 10.27
C SER A 105 20.50 7.43 10.83
N LEU A 106 21.32 6.42 10.53
CA LEU A 106 21.14 5.06 11.05
C LEU A 106 21.41 4.91 12.55
N GLN A 107 22.26 5.77 13.11
CA GLN A 107 22.57 5.76 14.54
C GLN A 107 21.51 6.51 15.35
N THR A 108 20.96 7.57 14.76
CA THR A 108 20.06 8.51 15.44
C THR A 108 18.58 8.18 15.24
N ASN A 109 18.23 7.39 14.23
CA ASN A 109 16.85 7.10 13.85
C ASN A 109 16.52 5.60 13.97
N GLU A 110 15.80 5.24 15.05
CA GLU A 110 15.34 3.87 15.31
C GLU A 110 14.50 3.30 14.15
N TYR A 111 13.57 4.10 13.62
CA TYR A 111 12.73 3.71 12.49
C TYR A 111 13.56 3.35 11.26
N LEU A 112 14.54 4.19 10.87
CA LEU A 112 15.37 3.94 9.70
C LEU A 112 16.22 2.66 9.88
N LYS A 113 16.71 2.40 11.09
CA LYS A 113 17.44 1.16 11.39
C LYS A 113 16.55 -0.07 11.23
N ILE A 114 15.32 -0.04 11.75
CA ILE A 114 14.34 -1.13 11.56
C ILE A 114 14.01 -1.29 10.08
N PHE A 115 13.78 -0.18 9.38
CA PHE A 115 13.46 -0.15 7.95
C PHE A 115 14.54 -0.81 7.09
N ILE A 116 15.81 -0.44 7.26
CA ILE A 116 16.92 -1.01 6.47
C ILE A 116 17.10 -2.51 6.74
N ASN A 117 16.95 -2.94 7.99
CA ASN A 117 17.00 -4.37 8.33
C ASN A 117 15.84 -5.15 7.69
N ASN A 118 14.63 -4.58 7.71
CA ASN A 118 13.47 -5.17 7.04
C ASN A 118 13.69 -5.24 5.52
N LEU A 119 14.18 -4.16 4.90
CA LEU A 119 14.48 -4.08 3.46
C LEU A 119 15.46 -5.19 3.05
N LEU A 120 16.54 -5.36 3.80
CA LEU A 120 17.48 -6.45 3.57
C LEU A 120 16.81 -7.83 3.67
N SER A 121 15.94 -8.05 4.67
CA SER A 121 15.20 -9.32 4.80
C SER A 121 14.29 -9.56 3.60
N LYS A 122 13.45 -8.58 3.23
CA LYS A 122 12.52 -8.69 2.10
C LYS A 122 13.23 -8.89 0.78
N CYS A 123 14.36 -8.23 0.54
CA CYS A 123 15.14 -8.48 -0.68
C CYS A 123 15.74 -9.90 -0.70
N LYS A 124 16.18 -10.46 0.44
CA LYS A 124 16.63 -11.86 0.51
C LYS A 124 15.48 -12.84 0.29
N GLU A 125 14.34 -12.64 0.94
CA GLU A 125 13.13 -13.46 0.78
C GLU A 125 12.68 -13.47 -0.68
N THR A 126 12.57 -12.29 -1.29
CA THR A 126 12.18 -12.14 -2.69
C THR A 126 13.16 -12.83 -3.63
N HIS A 127 14.47 -12.65 -3.43
CA HIS A 127 15.48 -13.29 -4.25
C HIS A 127 15.47 -14.82 -4.11
N ARG A 128 15.08 -15.38 -2.95
CA ARG A 128 14.93 -16.83 -2.76
C ARG A 128 13.81 -17.43 -3.61
N LEU A 129 12.76 -16.66 -3.93
CA LEU A 129 11.66 -17.14 -4.79
C LEU A 129 12.16 -17.58 -6.17
N PHE A 130 13.20 -16.92 -6.69
CA PHE A 130 13.81 -17.22 -7.99
C PHE A 130 14.61 -18.53 -8.02
N ARG A 131 14.74 -19.23 -6.89
CA ARG A 131 15.27 -20.61 -6.86
C ARG A 131 14.25 -21.63 -7.34
N ASN A 132 12.96 -21.29 -7.29
CA ASN A 132 11.89 -22.18 -7.73
C ASN A 132 11.59 -21.94 -9.22
N ILE A 133 11.50 -23.02 -10.00
CA ILE A 133 11.27 -22.95 -11.45
C ILE A 133 9.85 -22.44 -11.76
N ASP A 134 8.91 -22.65 -10.84
CA ASP A 134 7.51 -22.23 -10.99
C ASP A 134 7.32 -20.71 -10.98
N ILE A 135 8.33 -19.91 -10.62
CA ILE A 135 8.24 -18.43 -10.67
C ILE A 135 7.94 -17.87 -12.07
N PHE A 136 8.29 -18.62 -13.11
CA PHE A 136 8.02 -18.28 -14.50
C PHE A 136 6.59 -18.62 -14.94
N ILE A 137 5.81 -19.29 -14.09
CA ILE A 137 4.41 -19.65 -14.36
C ILE A 137 3.51 -18.59 -13.70
N GLU A 138 2.65 -17.91 -14.47
CA GLU A 138 1.91 -16.72 -14.04
C GLU A 138 1.01 -16.98 -12.81
N ASP A 139 0.37 -18.14 -12.73
CA ASP A 139 -0.57 -18.52 -11.67
C ASP A 139 0.06 -19.35 -10.54
N SER A 140 1.39 -19.45 -10.47
CA SER A 140 2.06 -20.25 -9.43
C SER A 140 2.05 -19.59 -8.05
N SER A 141 2.34 -20.39 -7.02
CA SER A 141 2.50 -19.90 -5.65
C SER A 141 3.72 -18.98 -5.51
N SER A 142 4.84 -19.30 -6.18
CA SER A 142 6.02 -18.43 -6.24
C SER A 142 5.71 -17.09 -6.92
N ARG A 143 4.90 -17.09 -7.98
CA ARG A 143 4.52 -15.87 -8.68
C ARG A 143 3.56 -15.01 -7.86
N SER A 144 2.58 -15.63 -7.21
CA SER A 144 1.71 -14.95 -6.24
C SER A 144 2.51 -14.34 -5.08
N SER A 145 3.53 -15.06 -4.60
CA SER A 145 4.45 -14.58 -3.56
C SER A 145 5.29 -13.39 -4.03
N LEU A 146 5.73 -13.37 -5.30
CA LEU A 146 6.43 -12.22 -5.89
C LEU A 146 5.51 -10.99 -6.02
N THR A 147 4.25 -11.17 -6.41
CA THR A 147 3.25 -10.10 -6.42
C THR A 147 3.06 -9.52 -5.01
N LEU A 148 2.95 -10.39 -4.00
CA LEU A 148 2.84 -9.98 -2.60
C LEU A 148 4.08 -9.20 -2.14
N GLN A 149 5.29 -9.66 -2.46
CA GLN A 149 6.53 -8.94 -2.15
C GLN A 149 6.58 -7.57 -2.84
N SER A 150 6.11 -7.48 -4.09
CA SER A 150 6.01 -6.21 -4.82
C SER A 150 5.07 -5.22 -4.13
N LEU A 151 3.93 -5.70 -3.60
CA LEU A 151 3.04 -4.88 -2.76
C LEU A 151 3.73 -4.40 -1.48
N VAL A 152 4.43 -5.31 -0.78
CA VAL A 152 5.18 -4.96 0.45
C VAL A 152 6.24 -3.90 0.16
N PHE A 153 7.05 -4.03 -0.89
CA PHE A 153 8.01 -3.00 -1.28
C PHE A 153 7.33 -1.66 -1.61
N SER A 154 6.16 -1.70 -2.25
CA SER A 154 5.38 -0.47 -2.50
C SER A 154 4.99 0.20 -1.18
N HIS A 155 4.48 -0.57 -0.20
CA HIS A 155 4.12 -0.03 1.12
C HIS A 155 5.33 0.55 1.85
N MET A 156 6.46 -0.17 1.86
CA MET A 156 7.72 0.31 2.42
C MET A 156 8.17 1.64 1.78
N LEU A 157 8.06 1.78 0.45
CA LEU A 157 8.44 3.02 -0.22
C LEU A 157 7.53 4.19 0.16
N HIS A 158 6.22 3.98 0.22
CA HIS A 158 5.28 5.03 0.63
C HIS A 158 5.47 5.45 2.08
N GLU A 159 5.72 4.47 2.97
CA GLU A 159 6.04 4.74 4.36
C GLU A 159 7.32 5.57 4.46
N LEU A 160 8.40 5.14 3.79
CA LEU A 160 9.68 5.86 3.80
C LEU A 160 9.52 7.29 3.27
N LYS A 161 8.76 7.49 2.18
CA LYS A 161 8.44 8.84 1.65
C LYS A 161 7.67 9.69 2.65
N SER A 162 6.80 9.08 3.46
CA SER A 162 6.00 9.78 4.45
C SER A 162 6.81 10.13 5.70
N GLN A 163 7.78 9.29 6.07
CA GLN A 163 8.68 9.55 7.19
C GLN A 163 9.85 10.46 6.83
N PHE A 164 10.26 10.47 5.56
CA PHE A 164 11.35 11.29 5.04
C PHE A 164 10.91 12.11 3.81
N PRO A 165 9.94 13.03 3.94
CA PRO A 165 9.62 13.97 2.88
C PRO A 165 10.89 14.74 2.49
N ASP A 166 11.21 14.76 1.19
CA ASP A 166 12.42 15.37 0.63
C ASP A 166 13.73 14.91 1.31
N GLY A 167 13.75 13.68 1.83
CA GLY A 167 14.92 13.09 2.51
C GLY A 167 15.12 13.58 3.95
N GLU A 168 14.21 14.36 4.52
CA GLU A 168 14.29 14.85 5.90
C GLU A 168 13.32 14.14 6.82
N PHE A 169 13.80 13.71 7.97
CA PHE A 169 12.96 13.02 8.93
C PHE A 169 11.83 13.94 9.44
N VAL A 170 10.59 13.50 9.26
CA VAL A 170 9.40 14.25 9.67
C VAL A 170 9.28 14.30 11.20
N GLY A 171 9.68 13.23 11.89
CA GLY A 171 9.61 13.08 13.34
C GLY A 171 8.22 13.39 13.89
N LYS A 172 8.16 14.25 14.90
CA LYS A 172 6.93 14.68 15.59
C LYS A 172 5.91 15.40 14.69
N ARG A 173 6.32 15.81 13.49
CA ARG A 173 5.44 16.49 12.52
C ARG A 173 4.56 15.52 11.74
N PHE A 174 4.76 14.21 11.87
CA PHE A 174 3.88 13.23 11.24
C PHE A 174 2.44 13.39 11.75
N ARG A 175 1.47 13.48 10.84
CA ARG A 175 0.07 13.75 11.19
C ARG A 175 -0.81 12.54 10.88
N ILE A 176 -1.34 11.93 11.93
CA ILE A 176 -2.43 10.96 11.81
C ILE A 176 -3.72 11.72 11.44
N THR A 177 -4.43 11.22 10.43
CA THR A 177 -5.55 11.91 9.77
C THR A 177 -6.79 11.97 10.65
N LYS A 178 -7.09 10.89 11.38
CA LYS A 178 -8.28 10.80 12.25
C LYS A 178 -7.91 11.30 13.64
N LYS A 179 -8.64 12.30 14.15
CA LYS A 179 -8.33 12.96 15.43
C LYS A 179 -8.28 11.98 16.60
N ASP A 180 -9.27 11.10 16.75
CA ASP A 180 -9.31 10.14 17.86
C ASP A 180 -8.14 9.16 17.82
N ALA A 181 -7.77 8.70 16.61
CA ALA A 181 -6.59 7.86 16.40
C ALA A 181 -5.29 8.63 16.73
N SER A 182 -5.20 9.90 16.32
CA SER A 182 -4.06 10.76 16.64
C SER A 182 -3.89 10.94 18.15
N ASN A 183 -4.99 11.15 18.88
CA ASN A 183 -4.96 11.27 20.33
C ASN A 183 -4.50 9.96 20.97
N PHE A 184 -5.05 8.82 20.55
CA PHE A 184 -4.60 7.51 21.01
C PHE A 184 -3.09 7.31 20.82
N TRP A 185 -2.56 7.60 19.64
CA TRP A 185 -1.12 7.42 19.41
C TRP A 185 -0.27 8.33 20.31
N ALA A 186 -0.67 9.59 20.47
CA ALA A 186 0.01 10.54 21.33
C ALA A 186 -0.04 10.13 22.82
N ASP A 187 -1.18 9.66 23.30
CA ASP A 187 -1.38 9.29 24.71
C ASP A 187 -0.58 8.05 25.11
N TYR A 188 -0.44 7.06 24.22
CA TYR A 188 0.17 5.76 24.53
C TYR A 188 1.60 5.59 24.01
N PHE A 189 1.95 6.22 22.89
CA PHE A 189 3.27 6.07 22.26
C PHE A 189 4.03 7.40 22.12
N GLY A 190 3.39 8.53 22.46
CA GLY A 190 4.00 9.85 22.38
C GLY A 190 4.51 10.18 20.98
N ASP A 191 5.79 10.54 20.91
CA ASP A 191 6.48 10.96 19.68
C ASP A 191 7.10 9.79 18.90
N ARG A 192 6.87 8.54 19.32
CA ARG A 192 7.47 7.37 18.64
C ARG A 192 6.90 7.23 17.22
N THR A 193 7.79 6.99 16.26
CA THR A 193 7.42 6.73 14.87
C THR A 193 6.97 5.29 14.66
N ILE A 194 7.53 4.35 15.44
CA ILE A 194 7.32 2.93 15.28
C ILE A 194 7.41 2.23 16.64
N VAL A 195 6.56 1.22 16.84
CA VAL A 195 6.51 0.43 18.08
C VAL A 195 6.44 -1.07 17.76
N PRO A 196 6.97 -1.96 18.60
CA PRO A 196 6.78 -3.40 18.44
C PRO A 196 5.29 -3.79 18.48
N TRP A 197 4.90 -4.81 17.71
CA TRP A 197 3.50 -5.28 17.67
C TRP A 197 2.93 -5.61 19.05
N GLU A 198 3.70 -6.29 19.90
CA GLU A 198 3.24 -6.70 21.23
C GLU A 198 2.91 -5.50 22.12
N GLU A 199 3.70 -4.44 22.02
CA GLU A 199 3.46 -3.16 22.71
C GLU A 199 2.22 -2.48 22.13
N PHE A 200 2.13 -2.37 20.79
CA PHE A 200 0.96 -1.81 20.12
C PHE A 200 -0.33 -2.51 20.53
N ARG A 201 -0.33 -3.85 20.50
CA ARG A 201 -1.49 -4.68 20.83
C ARG A 201 -1.94 -4.46 22.27
N ALA A 202 -0.99 -4.37 23.21
CA ALA A 202 -1.31 -4.19 24.63
C ALA A 202 -2.05 -2.86 24.87
N GLU A 203 -1.58 -1.77 24.27
CA GLU A 203 -2.20 -0.45 24.43
C GLU A 203 -3.50 -0.32 23.61
N PHE A 204 -3.50 -0.82 22.37
CA PHE A 204 -4.68 -0.79 21.50
C PHE A 204 -5.83 -1.63 22.08
N GLY A 205 -5.51 -2.75 22.75
CA GLY A 205 -6.46 -3.61 23.46
C GLY A 205 -7.17 -2.95 24.65
N LYS A 206 -6.62 -1.86 25.21
CA LYS A 206 -7.26 -1.09 26.29
C LYS A 206 -8.44 -0.26 25.79
N VAL A 207 -8.39 0.16 24.51
CA VAL A 207 -9.41 1.02 23.88
C VAL A 207 -10.37 0.20 23.02
N HIS A 208 -9.84 -0.77 22.26
CA HIS A 208 -10.64 -1.65 21.42
C HIS A 208 -10.55 -3.08 21.93
N LYS A 209 -11.70 -3.71 22.14
CA LYS A 209 -11.75 -5.12 22.56
C LYS A 209 -11.27 -6.00 21.40
N ILE A 210 -10.18 -6.72 21.62
CA ILE A 210 -9.60 -7.68 20.68
C ILE A 210 -9.63 -9.05 21.34
N CYS A 211 -10.25 -10.03 20.70
CA CYS A 211 -10.21 -11.41 21.13
C CYS A 211 -8.81 -12.00 20.85
N ILE A 212 -8.29 -12.74 21.83
CA ILE A 212 -6.99 -13.40 21.74
C ILE A 212 -7.08 -14.56 20.74
N GLY A 213 -6.04 -14.75 19.92
CA GLY A 213 -5.89 -15.91 19.03
C GLY A 213 -5.87 -15.54 17.55
N VAL A 214 -6.66 -16.25 16.72
CA VAL A 214 -6.66 -16.08 15.25
C VAL A 214 -6.97 -14.64 14.83
N GLN A 215 -7.88 -13.99 15.55
CA GLN A 215 -8.22 -12.58 15.31
C GLN A 215 -7.01 -11.66 15.49
N THR A 216 -6.17 -11.90 16.50
CA THR A 216 -4.95 -11.12 16.73
C THR A 216 -3.96 -11.25 15.58
N SER A 217 -3.79 -12.45 15.03
CA SER A 217 -2.91 -12.70 13.87
C SER A 217 -3.45 -12.02 12.60
N ALA A 218 -4.76 -12.12 12.36
CA ALA A 218 -5.40 -11.46 11.23
C ALA A 218 -5.30 -9.92 11.32
N LEU A 219 -5.41 -9.37 12.53
CA LEU A 219 -5.26 -7.95 12.77
C LEU A 219 -3.82 -7.49 12.47
N LEU A 220 -2.81 -8.20 13.00
CA LEU A 220 -1.41 -7.94 12.68
C LEU A 220 -1.19 -7.94 11.16
N GLN A 221 -1.64 -8.98 10.46
CA GLN A 221 -1.49 -9.08 8.99
C GLN A 221 -2.21 -7.97 8.20
N THR A 222 -3.19 -7.30 8.82
CA THR A 222 -3.90 -6.17 8.21
C THR A 222 -3.20 -4.84 8.46
N ILE A 223 -2.64 -4.63 9.66
CA ILE A 223 -1.99 -3.37 10.03
C ILE A 223 -0.53 -3.33 9.59
N ASP A 224 0.23 -4.41 9.78
CA ASP A 224 1.65 -4.53 9.42
C ASP A 224 1.80 -4.73 7.90
N LEU A 225 1.73 -3.62 7.17
CA LEU A 225 1.83 -3.58 5.71
C LEU A 225 3.26 -3.88 5.24
N THR A 226 4.26 -3.56 6.06
CA THR A 226 5.69 -3.77 5.75
C THR A 226 6.21 -5.15 6.19
N LYS A 227 5.38 -5.93 6.90
CA LYS A 227 5.61 -7.30 7.38
C LYS A 227 6.89 -7.44 8.22
N ASN A 228 7.06 -6.56 9.20
CA ASN A 228 8.24 -6.51 10.07
C ASN A 228 7.95 -6.79 11.57
N ASN A 229 6.69 -7.06 11.95
CA ASN A 229 6.22 -7.21 13.34
C ASN A 229 6.33 -5.93 14.20
N TYR A 230 6.42 -4.78 13.54
CA TYR A 230 6.27 -3.47 14.15
C TYR A 230 5.05 -2.78 13.53
N ILE A 231 4.59 -1.73 14.20
CA ILE A 231 3.53 -0.87 13.71
C ILE A 231 4.06 0.55 13.70
N SER A 232 4.14 1.17 12.53
CA SER A 232 4.46 2.59 12.44
C SER A 232 3.23 3.47 12.60
N ASN A 233 3.44 4.74 12.96
CA ASN A 233 2.38 5.75 12.96
C ASN A 233 1.73 5.92 11.57
N PHE A 234 2.45 5.60 10.49
CA PHE A 234 1.97 5.58 9.12
C PHE A 234 1.05 4.38 8.85
N GLU A 235 1.47 3.18 9.21
CA GLU A 235 0.63 1.97 9.07
C GLU A 235 -0.66 2.12 9.89
N PHE A 236 -0.54 2.71 11.09
CA PHE A 236 -1.68 3.03 11.93
C PHE A 236 -2.61 4.10 11.33
N ASP A 237 -2.08 5.19 10.74
CA ASP A 237 -2.90 6.16 9.98
C ASP A 237 -3.66 5.47 8.84
N VAL A 238 -2.98 4.64 8.05
CA VAL A 238 -3.58 3.89 6.95
C VAL A 238 -4.72 3.01 7.45
N PHE A 239 -4.48 2.22 8.50
CA PHE A 239 -5.49 1.34 9.09
C PHE A 239 -6.73 2.12 9.58
N THR A 240 -6.50 3.18 10.35
CA THR A 240 -7.60 3.98 10.95
C THR A 240 -8.39 4.77 9.92
N ARG A 241 -7.80 5.11 8.78
CA ARG A 241 -8.52 5.68 7.63
C ARG A 241 -9.36 4.65 6.88
N LEU A 242 -8.87 3.43 6.73
CA LEU A 242 -9.59 2.37 6.00
C LEU A 242 -10.84 1.90 6.74
N PHE A 243 -10.74 1.71 8.06
CA PHE A 243 -11.79 1.08 8.86
C PHE A 243 -12.54 2.06 9.78
N HIS A 244 -12.46 3.36 9.48
CA HIS A 244 -13.17 4.40 10.23
C HIS A 244 -14.70 4.18 10.27
N PRO A 245 -15.44 4.70 11.28
CA PRO A 245 -14.98 5.58 12.38
C PRO A 245 -14.22 4.85 13.51
N TRP A 246 -13.48 5.61 14.33
CA TRP A 246 -12.65 5.10 15.43
C TRP A 246 -13.43 4.23 16.42
N ILE A 247 -14.59 4.69 16.88
CA ILE A 247 -15.38 4.00 17.93
C ILE A 247 -15.72 2.55 17.54
N THR A 248 -16.02 2.29 16.26
CA THR A 248 -16.35 0.97 15.73
C THR A 248 -15.23 0.35 14.88
N LEU A 249 -13.99 0.83 15.03
CA LEU A 249 -12.86 0.51 14.15
C LEU A 249 -12.66 -1.00 13.96
N ILE A 250 -12.61 -1.76 15.06
CA ILE A 250 -12.44 -3.22 15.01
C ILE A 250 -13.66 -3.92 14.43
N GLN A 251 -14.88 -3.49 14.75
CA GLN A 251 -16.10 -4.06 14.17
C GLN A 251 -16.17 -3.84 12.66
N ASN A 252 -15.77 -2.64 12.19
CA ASN A 252 -15.69 -2.33 10.77
C ASN A 252 -14.62 -3.19 10.09
N TRP A 253 -13.47 -3.37 10.72
CA TRP A 253 -12.41 -4.25 10.23
C TRP A 253 -12.86 -5.71 10.14
N GLU A 254 -13.48 -6.25 11.17
CA GLU A 254 -14.03 -7.61 11.17
C GLU A 254 -15.09 -7.78 10.07
N CYS A 255 -16.01 -6.82 9.97
CA CYS A 255 -17.05 -6.83 8.96
C CYS A 255 -16.45 -6.80 7.56
N LEU A 256 -15.53 -5.87 7.28
CA LEU A 256 -15.02 -5.61 5.93
C LEU A 256 -13.89 -6.55 5.50
N ALA A 257 -12.97 -6.89 6.39
CA ALA A 257 -11.72 -7.57 6.03
C ALA A 257 -11.65 -9.04 6.50
N VAL A 258 -12.45 -9.42 7.50
CA VAL A 258 -12.46 -10.80 8.02
C VAL A 258 -13.64 -11.60 7.47
N THR A 259 -14.83 -11.00 7.41
CA THR A 259 -16.07 -11.72 7.10
C THR A 259 -16.65 -11.41 5.71
N HIS A 260 -16.34 -10.24 5.12
CA HIS A 260 -16.92 -9.87 3.83
C HIS A 260 -16.36 -10.72 2.67
N PRO A 261 -17.20 -11.45 1.90
CA PRO A 261 -16.72 -12.35 0.85
C PRO A 261 -16.12 -11.63 -0.37
N ALA A 262 -16.49 -10.37 -0.57
CA ALA A 262 -15.95 -9.54 -1.65
C ALA A 262 -14.59 -8.89 -1.32
N TYR A 263 -14.13 -8.96 -0.08
CA TYR A 263 -12.81 -8.45 0.27
C TYR A 263 -11.73 -9.36 -0.30
N MET A 264 -10.74 -8.73 -0.91
CA MET A 264 -9.57 -9.41 -1.45
C MET A 264 -8.32 -8.76 -0.87
N SER A 265 -7.65 -9.49 0.01
CA SER A 265 -6.35 -9.10 0.53
C SER A 265 -5.29 -9.27 -0.56
N PHE A 266 -4.37 -8.31 -0.66
CA PHE A 266 -3.15 -8.39 -1.47
C PHE A 266 -3.33 -8.75 -2.96
N ILE A 267 -4.39 -8.25 -3.62
CA ILE A 267 -4.52 -8.36 -5.08
C ILE A 267 -4.30 -7.02 -5.79
N THR A 268 -3.88 -7.08 -7.03
CA THR A 268 -3.58 -5.95 -7.92
C THR A 268 -4.77 -5.55 -8.78
N TYR A 269 -4.64 -4.44 -9.52
CA TYR A 269 -5.65 -4.02 -10.50
C TYR A 269 -5.93 -5.10 -11.55
N GLU A 270 -4.88 -5.74 -12.06
CA GLU A 270 -4.97 -6.79 -13.09
C GLU A 270 -5.64 -8.06 -12.56
N GLU A 271 -5.36 -8.44 -11.31
CA GLU A 271 -5.98 -9.60 -10.67
C GLU A 271 -7.47 -9.38 -10.38
N VAL A 272 -7.86 -8.16 -9.98
CA VAL A 272 -9.29 -7.78 -9.89
C VAL A 272 -9.98 -7.97 -11.24
N LYS A 273 -9.37 -7.47 -12.33
CA LYS A 273 -9.92 -7.61 -13.68
C LYS A 273 -10.05 -9.07 -14.09
N ARG A 274 -9.00 -9.88 -13.88
CA ARG A 274 -9.00 -11.33 -14.19
C ARG A 274 -10.09 -12.06 -13.40
N LYS A 275 -10.28 -11.71 -12.12
CA LYS A 275 -11.29 -12.33 -11.25
C LYS A 275 -12.72 -12.00 -11.70
N LEU A 276 -12.99 -10.74 -12.00
CA LEU A 276 -14.31 -10.28 -12.45
C LEU A 276 -14.62 -10.68 -13.90
N GLN A 277 -13.62 -11.04 -14.71
CA GLN A 277 -13.81 -11.47 -16.10
C GLN A 277 -14.80 -12.64 -16.23
N ARG A 278 -14.82 -13.54 -15.26
CA ARG A 278 -15.74 -14.70 -15.22
C ARG A 278 -17.19 -14.32 -14.89
N PHE A 279 -17.41 -13.10 -14.41
CA PHE A 279 -18.70 -12.60 -13.95
C PHE A 279 -19.28 -11.49 -14.86
N THR A 280 -18.70 -11.26 -16.04
CA THR A 280 -19.15 -10.20 -16.98
C THR A 280 -20.62 -10.33 -17.37
N LYS A 281 -21.18 -11.55 -17.39
CA LYS A 281 -22.61 -11.81 -17.63
C LYS A 281 -23.52 -11.53 -16.43
N LYS A 282 -22.96 -11.14 -15.28
CA LYS A 282 -23.70 -10.86 -14.04
C LYS A 282 -23.36 -9.44 -13.54
N PRO A 283 -23.98 -8.39 -14.11
CA PRO A 283 -23.87 -7.03 -13.59
C PRO A 283 -24.11 -6.96 -12.08
N GLY A 284 -23.38 -6.07 -11.40
CA GLY A 284 -23.40 -5.92 -9.95
C GLY A 284 -22.41 -6.83 -9.20
N SER A 285 -21.76 -7.78 -9.88
CA SER A 285 -20.67 -8.58 -9.29
C SER A 285 -19.48 -7.68 -8.97
N TYR A 286 -18.95 -7.74 -7.74
CA TYR A 286 -17.91 -6.82 -7.27
C TYR A 286 -16.92 -7.48 -6.32
N VAL A 287 -15.75 -6.85 -6.20
CA VAL A 287 -14.72 -7.11 -5.17
C VAL A 287 -14.12 -5.79 -4.72
N PHE A 288 -13.56 -5.74 -3.52
CA PHE A 288 -12.81 -4.57 -3.07
C PHE A 288 -11.52 -4.95 -2.37
N ARG A 289 -10.57 -4.01 -2.37
CA ARG A 289 -9.21 -4.18 -1.87
C ARG A 289 -8.65 -2.85 -1.42
N LEU A 290 -7.50 -2.89 -0.76
CA LEU A 290 -6.70 -1.68 -0.50
C LEU A 290 -6.14 -1.14 -1.83
N SER A 291 -6.12 0.18 -1.98
CA SER A 291 -5.43 0.83 -3.09
C SER A 291 -3.92 0.81 -2.86
N CYS A 292 -3.16 0.32 -3.85
CA CYS A 292 -1.69 0.29 -3.82
C CYS A 292 -1.05 1.63 -4.21
N THR A 293 -1.80 2.54 -4.85
CA THR A 293 -1.34 3.87 -5.28
C THR A 293 -1.85 5.00 -4.41
N ARG A 294 -2.89 4.74 -3.60
CA ARG A 294 -3.46 5.70 -2.64
C ARG A 294 -3.70 5.00 -1.29
N LEU A 295 -2.64 4.82 -0.51
CA LEU A 295 -2.73 4.14 0.79
C LEU A 295 -3.69 4.86 1.73
N GLY A 296 -4.42 4.08 2.53
CA GLY A 296 -5.54 4.56 3.34
C GLY A 296 -6.84 4.74 2.56
N SER A 297 -6.90 4.29 1.30
CA SER A 297 -8.11 4.32 0.46
C SER A 297 -8.45 2.93 -0.08
N TRP A 298 -9.74 2.70 -0.30
CA TRP A 298 -10.25 1.48 -0.92
C TRP A 298 -10.30 1.58 -2.44
N ALA A 299 -10.16 0.45 -3.13
CA ALA A 299 -10.45 0.31 -4.55
C ALA A 299 -11.52 -0.76 -4.73
N ILE A 300 -12.62 -0.41 -5.40
CA ILE A 300 -13.77 -1.29 -5.65
C ILE A 300 -13.80 -1.61 -7.14
N GLY A 301 -13.67 -2.88 -7.49
CA GLY A 301 -13.90 -3.40 -8.83
C GLY A 301 -15.30 -3.97 -8.98
N TYR A 302 -16.01 -3.64 -10.05
CA TYR A 302 -17.36 -4.17 -10.31
C TYR A 302 -17.65 -4.35 -11.80
N VAL A 303 -18.62 -5.22 -12.10
CA VAL A 303 -19.19 -5.43 -13.43
C VAL A 303 -20.39 -4.51 -13.59
N ALA A 304 -20.33 -3.59 -14.55
CA ALA A 304 -21.42 -2.66 -14.84
C ALA A 304 -22.52 -3.28 -15.74
N LYS A 305 -23.62 -2.55 -15.92
CA LYS A 305 -24.76 -2.96 -16.77
C LYS A 305 -24.38 -3.13 -18.25
N ASP A 306 -23.32 -2.49 -18.71
CA ASP A 306 -22.75 -2.66 -20.05
C ASP A 306 -21.79 -3.86 -20.17
N HIS A 307 -21.75 -4.72 -19.16
CA HIS A 307 -20.89 -5.91 -19.08
C HIS A 307 -19.38 -5.64 -19.05
N LYS A 308 -18.97 -4.39 -18.81
CA LYS A 308 -17.57 -4.03 -18.62
C LYS A 308 -17.17 -3.98 -17.15
N ILE A 309 -15.88 -4.13 -16.91
CA ILE A 309 -15.29 -4.09 -15.56
C ILE A 309 -14.71 -2.71 -15.32
N TYR A 310 -15.13 -2.09 -14.24
CA TYR A 310 -14.62 -0.80 -13.78
C TYR A 310 -14.00 -0.93 -12.39
N GLN A 311 -13.00 -0.10 -12.09
CA GLN A 311 -12.45 0.05 -10.76
C GLN A 311 -12.52 1.52 -10.33
N THR A 312 -12.97 1.77 -9.11
CA THR A 312 -13.16 3.12 -8.56
C THR A 312 -12.58 3.22 -7.15
N ILE A 313 -12.14 4.42 -6.77
CA ILE A 313 -11.67 4.73 -5.41
C ILE A 313 -12.72 5.67 -4.80
N PRO A 314 -13.47 5.24 -3.78
CA PRO A 314 -14.44 6.10 -3.11
C PRO A 314 -13.78 7.39 -2.60
N GLN A 315 -14.45 8.53 -2.80
CA GLN A 315 -14.00 9.84 -2.34
C GLN A 315 -14.88 10.30 -1.19
N ASN A 316 -14.27 10.81 -0.12
CA ASN A 316 -14.95 11.47 1.01
C ASN A 316 -16.07 10.66 1.70
N LYS A 317 -16.03 9.31 1.60
CA LYS A 317 -17.01 8.41 2.23
C LYS A 317 -16.31 7.16 2.77
N SER A 318 -16.93 6.53 3.77
CA SER A 318 -16.48 5.21 4.26
C SER A 318 -16.74 4.13 3.21
N LEU A 319 -16.02 3.01 3.29
CA LEU A 319 -16.30 1.87 2.41
C LEU A 319 -17.71 1.34 2.62
N ILE A 320 -18.16 1.21 3.88
CA ILE A 320 -19.52 0.74 4.19
C ILE A 320 -20.57 1.60 3.49
N GLN A 321 -20.47 2.94 3.60
CA GLN A 321 -21.40 3.84 2.93
C GLN A 321 -21.32 3.69 1.40
N SER A 322 -20.11 3.56 0.86
CA SER A 322 -19.90 3.40 -0.59
C SER A 322 -20.53 2.10 -1.11
N LEU A 323 -20.47 1.02 -0.33
CA LEU A 323 -21.11 -0.26 -0.68
C LEU A 323 -22.63 -0.18 -0.57
N VAL A 324 -23.17 0.52 0.44
CA VAL A 324 -24.61 0.73 0.60
C VAL A 324 -25.18 1.59 -0.52
N ASP A 325 -24.50 2.69 -0.88
CA ASP A 325 -24.90 3.56 -1.99
C ASP A 325 -24.87 2.77 -3.31
N GLY A 326 -23.78 2.03 -3.57
CA GLY A 326 -23.64 1.21 -4.77
C GLY A 326 -24.67 0.08 -4.87
N TYR A 327 -25.17 -0.46 -3.75
CA TYR A 327 -26.26 -1.44 -3.75
C TYR A 327 -27.61 -0.82 -4.12
N LYS A 328 -27.86 0.43 -3.70
CA LYS A 328 -29.12 1.15 -4.02
C LYS A 328 -29.19 1.61 -5.48
N ASP A 329 -28.03 1.84 -6.11
CA ASP A 329 -27.93 2.33 -7.50
C ASP A 329 -27.93 1.20 -8.56
N GLN A 330 -27.90 -0.08 -8.13
CA GLN A 330 -28.04 -1.25 -9.00
C GLN A 330 -29.49 -1.42 -9.45
#